data_AF-A0A917CZF4-F1
#
_entry.id   AF-A0A917CZF4-F1
#
_cell.length_a   1.000
_cell.length_b   1.000
_cell.length_c   1.000
_cell.angle_alpha   90.00
_cell.angle_beta   90.00
_cell.angle_gamma   90.00
#
_symmetry.space_group_name_H-M   'P 1'
#
loop_
_entity.id
_entity.type
_entity.pdbx_description
1 polymer ?
#
loop_
_entity_poly.entity_id
_entity_poly.type
_entity_poly.pdbx_seq_one_letter_code
_entity_poly.pdbx_strand_id
1 'polypeptide(L)' 'MGCNCGRNRSVTHQVRFPDNTVRTYPSEIEAKTAATSSGGSYERIDR' A
#
# COMPACT_ATOMS: atom_id res chain seq x y z
N MET A 1 23.90 1.35 17.32
CA MET A 1 23.78 1.06 15.88
C MET A 1 23.28 -0.35 15.74
N GLY A 2 22.00 -0.55 15.44
CA GLY A 2 21.45 -1.90 15.39
C GLY A 2 20.00 -1.90 14.97
N CYS A 3 19.76 -2.01 13.66
CA CYS A 3 18.58 -2.66 13.13
C CYS A 3 19.04 -3.58 12.00
N ASN A 4 19.50 -4.77 12.38
CA ASN A 4 19.50 -5.94 11.52
C ASN A 4 18.04 -6.45 11.48
N CYS A 5 17.18 -5.76 10.73
CA CYS A 5 15.85 -6.27 10.39
C CYS A 5 15.99 -6.96 9.04
N GLY A 6 16.30 -8.25 9.10
CA GLY A 6 16.55 -9.07 7.93
C GLY A 6 15.45 -8.88 6.89
N ARG A 7 15.87 -8.66 5.65
CA ARG A 7 15.31 -9.25 4.42
C ARG A 7 13.81 -9.62 4.45
N ASN A 8 12.97 -8.72 4.95
CA ASN A 8 11.53 -8.89 4.96
C ASN A 8 11.02 -8.15 3.74
N ARG A 9 10.55 -8.92 2.75
CA ARG A 9 9.79 -8.39 1.62
C ARG A 9 8.71 -7.46 2.18
N SER A 10 8.92 -6.17 2.03
CA SER A 10 8.07 -5.16 2.65
C SER A 10 6.92 -4.94 1.69
N VAL A 11 5.89 -5.78 1.83
CA VAL A 11 4.67 -5.66 1.03
C VAL A 11 3.99 -4.35 1.42
N THR A 12 3.99 -3.41 0.49
CA THR A 12 3.32 -2.12 0.64
C THR A 12 2.04 -2.15 -0.16
N HIS A 13 0.91 -1.91 0.50
CA HIS A 13 -0.40 -1.84 -0.15
C HIS A 13 -0.67 -0.39 -0.52
N GLN A 14 -0.60 -0.06 -1.81
CA GLN A 14 -0.77 1.29 -2.32
C GLN A 14 -2.13 1.43 -3.01
N VAL A 15 -2.74 2.61 -2.90
CA VAL A 15 -3.94 2.98 -3.64
C VAL A 15 -3.67 4.27 -4.38
N ARG A 16 -3.88 4.24 -5.70
CA ARG A 16 -3.81 5.41 -6.57
C ARG A 16 -5.21 5.93 -6.83
N PHE A 17 -5.48 7.13 -6.37
CA PHE A 17 -6.77 7.80 -6.51
C PHE A 17 -6.87 8.54 -7.85
N PRO A 18 -8.08 8.83 -8.33
CA PRO A 18 -8.29 9.54 -9.60
C PRO A 18 -7.78 10.99 -9.59
N ASP A 19 -7.58 11.59 -8.41
CA ASP A 19 -6.93 12.90 -8.26
C ASP A 19 -5.40 12.84 -8.40
N ASN A 20 -4.86 11.66 -8.76
CA ASN A 20 -3.44 11.36 -8.86
C ASN A 20 -2.71 11.30 -7.50
N THR A 21 -3.44 11.36 -6.39
CA THR A 21 -2.89 11.09 -5.06
C THR A 21 -2.62 9.61 -4.88
N VAL A 22 -1.59 9.30 -4.12
CA VAL A 22 -1.17 7.93 -3.80
C VAL A 22 -1.13 7.79 -2.28
N ARG A 23 -1.86 6.81 -1.73
CA ARG A 23 -1.82 6.50 -0.28
C ARG A 23 -1.38 5.07 -0.07
N THR A 24 -0.51 4.88 0.92
CA THR A 24 -0.06 3.55 1.35
C THR A 24 -0.79 3.14 2.62
N TYR A 25 -1.18 1.89 2.68
CA TYR A 25 -1.90 1.27 3.77
C TYR A 25 -1.09 0.10 4.33
N PRO A 26 -1.21 -0.17 5.64
CA PRO A 26 -0.55 -1.31 6.27
C PRO A 26 -1.24 -2.64 5.93
N SER A 27 -2.48 -2.61 5.46
CA SER A 27 -3.31 -3.80 5.21
C SER A 27 -3.96 -3.79 3.83
N GLU A 28 -4.02 -4.96 3.19
CA GLU A 28 -4.70 -5.16 1.91
C GLU A 28 -6.20 -4.79 1.99
N ILE A 29 -6.86 -5.16 3.08
CA ILE A 29 -8.30 -4.92 3.26
C ILE A 29 -8.59 -3.41 3.29
N GLU A 30 -7.78 -2.64 4.01
CA GLU A 30 -7.91 -1.18 4.06
C GLU A 30 -7.64 -0.55 2.70
N ALA A 31 -6.59 -1.01 2.00
CA ALA A 31 -6.26 -0.53 0.66
C ALA A 31 -7.39 -0.83 -0.35
N LYS A 32 -7.93 -2.06 -0.36
CA LYS A 32 -9.02 -2.45 -1.25
C LYS A 32 -10.33 -1.71 -0.94
N THR A 33 -10.62 -1.49 0.34
CA THR A 33 -11.80 -0.73 0.77
C THR A 33 -11.68 0.72 0.32
N ALA A 34 -10.52 1.35 0.51
CA ALA A 34 -10.27 2.71 0.06
C ALA A 34 -10.30 2.84 -1.48
N ALA A 35 -9.69 1.88 -2.19
CA ALA A 35 -9.75 1.79 -3.65
C ALA A 35 -11.20 1.70 -4.15
N THR A 36 -12.01 0.82 -3.55
CA THR A 36 -13.41 0.63 -3.93
C THR A 36 -14.27 1.84 -3.58
N SER A 37 -14.10 2.40 -2.37
CA SER A 37 -14.95 3.47 -1.88
C SER A 37 -14.66 4.84 -2.53
N SER A 38 -13.42 5.06 -2.99
CA SER A 38 -13.02 6.33 -3.62
C SER A 38 -12.77 6.22 -5.13
N GLY A 39 -12.99 5.04 -5.73
CA GLY A 39 -12.71 4.79 -7.15
C GLY A 39 -11.21 4.78 -7.48
N GLY A 40 -10.36 4.46 -6.51
CA GLY A 40 -8.92 4.30 -6.69
C GLY A 40 -8.53 2.92 -7.21
N SER A 41 -7.32 2.80 -7.74
CA SER A 41 -6.70 1.54 -8.15
C SER A 41 -5.77 1.02 -7.06
N TYR A 42 -5.97 -0.23 -6.64
CA TYR A 42 -5.09 -0.91 -5.70
C TYR A 42 -3.85 -1.48 -6.40
N GLU A 43 -2.68 -1.25 -5.81
CA GLU A 43 -1.39 -1.76 -6.28
C GLU A 43 -0.61 -2.37 -5.11
N ARG A 44 -0.12 -3.60 -5.29
CA ARG A 44 0.69 -4.30 -4.29
C ARG A 44 2.15 -4.24 -4.69
N ILE A 45 2.95 -3.52 -3.91
CA ILE A 45 4.39 -3.37 -4.16
C ILE A 45 5.14 -4.30 -3.20
N ASP A 46 5.77 -5.34 -3.75
CA ASP A 46 6.72 -6.20 -3.03
C ASP A 46 8.11 -5.57 -3.17
N ARG A 47 8.70 -5.06 -2.08
CA ARG A 47 10.06 -4.48 -2.06
C ARG A 47 11.04 -5.38 -1.32
#